data_AF-A0A2A3XWD5-F1
#
_entry.id   AF-A0A2A3XWD5-F1
#
_cell.length_a   1.000
_cell.length_b   1.000
_cell.length_c   1.000
_cell.angle_alpha   90.00
_cell.angle_beta   90.00
_cell.angle_gamma   90.00
#
_symmetry.space_group_name_H-M   'P 1'
#
loop_
_entity.id
_entity.type
_entity.pdbx_description
1 polymer ?
#
loop_
_entity_poly.entity_id
_entity_poly.type
_entity_poly.pdbx_seq_one_letter_code
_entity_poly.pdbx_strand_id
1 'polypeptide(L)'
;MVCMIELERRSVRFPSKYQSAGLGIVGLVVCAGVMTGCSVFRDYTDDTCDGGKPVGSIEQAGKDLVAAAYAADRDGVCRVTHPFPGGVLDDAMVAKTREILAERGITPQNAKVVVGEHSGSHVMVQLTDGTQNEAHTLSVDGLRVGDDGFTVGLPTELYPEVPDNSVAPSTATVTAP
;
A
#
# COMPACT_ATOMS: atom_id res chain seq x y z
N MET A 1 -23.80 21.46 17.82
CA MET A 1 -22.87 21.82 18.91
C MET A 1 -22.37 23.22 18.59
N VAL A 2 -22.77 24.22 19.38
CA VAL A 2 -22.52 25.64 19.13
C VAL A 2 -21.20 26.02 19.79
N CYS A 3 -20.21 26.47 19.02
CA CYS A 3 -18.98 27.03 19.60
C CYS A 3 -19.26 28.47 20.05
N MET A 4 -19.43 28.64 21.36
CA MET A 4 -19.35 29.93 22.06
C MET A 4 -17.90 30.43 22.00
N ILE A 5 -17.68 31.65 21.50
CA ILE A 5 -16.39 32.35 21.57
C ILE A 5 -16.50 33.35 22.72
N GLU A 6 -15.84 33.06 23.84
CA GLU A 6 -15.54 34.08 24.85
C GLU A 6 -14.29 34.86 24.44
N LEU A 7 -14.49 36.13 24.12
CA LEU A 7 -13.45 37.09 23.82
C LEU A 7 -13.24 37.96 25.06
N GLU A 8 -12.41 37.48 26.00
CA GLU A 8 -12.01 38.30 27.14
C GLU A 8 -10.89 39.28 26.77
N ARG A 9 -11.24 40.54 26.96
CA ARG A 9 -10.53 41.78 26.67
C ARG A 9 -9.94 42.29 27.98
N ARG A 10 -8.61 42.37 28.11
CA ARG A 10 -7.84 43.22 29.07
C ARG A 10 -6.35 42.91 28.88
N SER A 11 -5.38 43.82 28.97
CA SER A 11 -5.34 45.20 29.46
C SER A 11 -4.05 45.85 28.94
N VAL A 12 -4.17 47.02 28.31
CA VAL A 12 -3.05 47.89 27.98
C VAL A 12 -2.60 48.59 29.26
N ARG A 13 -1.36 48.36 29.72
CA ARG A 13 -0.65 49.29 30.63
C ARG A 13 0.85 49.29 30.33
N PHE A 14 1.30 50.40 29.73
CA PHE A 14 2.70 50.84 29.78
C PHE A 14 3.05 51.31 31.21
N PRO A 15 4.32 51.20 31.60
CA PRO A 15 5.02 52.43 31.89
C PRO A 15 6.41 52.54 31.24
N SER A 16 6.69 53.79 30.91
CA SER A 16 7.93 54.38 30.41
C SER A 16 9.13 54.20 31.35
N LYS A 17 10.30 53.86 30.79
CA LYS A 17 11.54 54.69 30.74
C LYS A 17 12.79 53.83 30.55
N TYR A 18 13.77 54.41 29.83
CA TYR A 18 15.17 54.00 29.66
C TYR A 18 15.41 52.78 28.74
N GLN A 19 16.46 52.69 27.94
CA GLN A 19 17.39 53.61 27.28
C GLN A 19 18.10 52.72 26.23
N SER A 20 18.26 53.22 25.02
CA SER A 20 19.29 52.88 24.01
C SER A 20 19.99 51.51 24.07
N ALA A 21 19.74 50.66 23.06
CA ALA A 21 20.76 49.97 22.23
C ALA A 21 20.17 48.75 21.51
N GLY A 22 20.54 48.58 20.24
CA GLY A 22 20.69 47.25 19.63
C GLY A 22 19.63 46.81 18.62
N LEU A 23 20.09 46.72 17.36
CA LEU A 23 19.73 45.68 16.37
C LEU A 23 18.24 45.49 16.05
N GLY A 24 17.77 46.21 15.03
CA GLY A 24 16.49 45.94 14.37
C GLY A 24 16.55 44.64 13.56
N ILE A 25 16.00 43.58 14.12
CA ILE A 25 15.68 42.31 13.46
C ILE A 25 14.45 42.57 12.57
N VAL A 26 14.61 42.51 11.26
CA VAL A 26 13.47 42.48 10.32
C VAL A 26 12.89 41.06 10.36
N GLY A 27 11.98 40.84 11.31
CA GLY A 27 11.19 39.61 11.38
C GLY A 27 10.17 39.58 10.26
N LEU A 28 10.49 38.83 9.19
CA LEU A 28 9.58 38.54 8.10
C LEU A 28 8.53 37.53 8.61
N VAL A 29 7.37 38.03 9.01
CA VAL A 29 6.22 37.21 9.41
C VAL A 29 5.68 36.52 8.16
N VAL A 30 6.12 35.28 7.94
CA VAL A 30 5.50 34.37 6.98
C VAL A 30 4.18 33.90 7.60
N CYS A 31 3.07 34.52 7.21
CA CYS A 31 1.74 33.96 7.41
C CYS A 31 1.61 32.71 6.53
N ALA A 32 2.09 31.57 7.04
CA ALA A 32 1.72 30.28 6.50
C ALA A 32 0.22 30.07 6.77
N GLY A 33 -0.60 30.38 5.76
CA GLY A 33 -2.00 30.02 5.75
C GLY A 33 -2.09 28.50 5.81
N VAL A 34 -2.37 27.97 6.99
CA VAL A 34 -2.79 26.58 7.15
C VAL A 34 -4.19 26.51 6.54
N MET A 35 -4.26 26.24 5.23
CA MET A 35 -5.47 25.68 4.65
C MET A 35 -5.61 24.28 5.25
N THR A 36 -6.29 24.19 6.40
CA THR A 36 -6.88 22.95 6.89
C THR A 36 -7.95 22.54 5.89
N GLY A 37 -7.53 21.99 4.75
CA GLY A 37 -8.39 21.12 3.98
C GLY A 37 -8.70 19.95 4.89
N CYS A 38 -9.98 19.70 5.13
CA CYS A 38 -10.42 18.39 5.61
C CYS A 38 -10.00 17.40 4.53
N SER A 39 -8.78 16.85 4.65
CA SER A 39 -8.40 15.64 3.93
C SER A 39 -9.46 14.63 4.32
N VAL A 40 -10.37 14.33 3.40
CA VAL A 40 -11.23 13.16 3.52
C VAL A 40 -10.26 11.99 3.41
N PHE A 41 -9.69 11.58 4.54
CA PHE A 41 -8.93 10.35 4.62
C PHE A 41 -9.97 9.26 4.33
N ARG A 42 -9.96 8.80 3.07
CA ARG A 42 -10.77 7.68 2.66
C ARG A 42 -10.30 6.48 3.47
N ASP A 43 -11.26 5.76 4.02
CA ASP A 43 -11.03 4.51 4.73
C ASP A 43 -10.87 3.39 3.69
N TYR A 44 -9.79 2.60 3.82
CA TYR A 44 -9.47 1.48 2.95
C TYR A 44 -9.47 0.16 3.71
N THR A 45 -10.14 0.08 4.88
CA THR A 45 -10.18 -1.14 5.71
C THR A 45 -10.76 -2.36 4.96
N ASP A 46 -11.64 -2.12 3.99
CA ASP A 46 -12.20 -3.18 3.13
C ASP A 46 -11.38 -3.44 1.86
N ASP A 47 -10.41 -2.58 1.54
CA ASP A 47 -9.60 -2.60 0.31
C ASP A 47 -8.14 -3.07 0.56
N THR A 48 -7.61 -2.84 1.76
CA THR A 48 -6.21 -3.07 2.16
C THR A 48 -6.16 -3.73 3.54
N CYS A 49 -5.12 -4.53 3.79
CA CYS A 49 -4.96 -5.25 5.06
C CYS A 49 -4.76 -4.30 6.25
N ASP A 50 -4.08 -3.15 6.07
CA ASP A 50 -3.81 -2.19 7.14
C ASP A 50 -4.78 -0.99 7.16
N GLY A 51 -5.77 -0.96 6.27
CA GLY A 51 -6.69 0.18 6.09
C GLY A 51 -6.03 1.43 5.50
N GLY A 52 -4.77 1.31 5.08
CA GLY A 52 -3.97 2.38 4.50
C GLY A 52 -4.27 2.62 3.02
N LYS A 53 -3.74 3.74 2.51
CA LYS A 53 -3.88 4.03 1.08
C LYS A 53 -3.10 2.99 0.26
N PRO A 54 -3.69 2.40 -0.79
CA PRO A 54 -2.99 1.46 -1.68
C PRO A 54 -1.84 2.13 -2.44
N VAL A 55 -0.90 1.32 -2.94
CA VAL A 55 0.29 1.83 -3.63
C VAL A 55 -0.01 2.23 -5.08
N GLY A 56 0.84 3.08 -5.65
CA GLY A 56 0.55 3.74 -6.93
C GLY A 56 0.58 2.84 -8.17
N SER A 57 1.11 1.62 -8.07
CA SER A 57 1.15 0.67 -9.18
C SER A 57 1.23 -0.78 -8.69
N ILE A 58 0.76 -1.71 -9.54
CA ILE A 58 0.85 -3.14 -9.26
C ILE A 58 2.30 -3.65 -9.24
N GLU A 59 3.19 -3.04 -10.05
CA GLU A 59 4.62 -3.35 -10.05
C GLU A 59 5.26 -2.98 -8.71
N GLN A 60 4.90 -1.81 -8.17
CA GLN A 60 5.34 -1.41 -6.84
C GLN A 60 4.82 -2.38 -5.77
N ALA A 61 3.53 -2.70 -5.78
CA ALA A 61 2.92 -3.63 -4.82
C ALA A 61 3.64 -4.98 -4.78
N GLY A 62 3.91 -5.57 -5.96
CA GLY A 62 4.61 -6.84 -6.07
C GLY A 62 6.06 -6.79 -5.57
N LYS A 63 6.82 -5.75 -5.90
CA LYS A 63 8.21 -5.60 -5.43
C LYS A 63 8.27 -5.33 -3.93
N ASP A 64 7.38 -4.50 -3.41
CA ASP A 64 7.29 -4.18 -1.99
C ASP A 64 6.90 -5.43 -1.18
N LEU A 65 6.02 -6.30 -1.70
CA LEU A 65 5.71 -7.61 -1.10
C LEU A 65 6.97 -8.47 -0.97
N VAL A 66 7.76 -8.60 -2.05
CA VAL A 66 9.01 -9.38 -2.02
C VAL A 66 9.99 -8.79 -1.01
N ALA A 67 10.19 -7.47 -1.03
CA ALA A 67 11.11 -6.80 -0.12
C ALA A 67 10.69 -6.99 1.35
N ALA A 68 9.41 -6.79 1.67
CA ALA A 68 8.89 -6.92 3.02
C ALA A 68 8.96 -8.36 3.54
N ALA A 69 8.62 -9.36 2.72
CA ALA A 69 8.73 -10.77 3.09
C ALA A 69 10.18 -11.17 3.43
N TYR A 70 11.16 -10.72 2.64
CA TYR A 70 12.57 -10.97 2.93
C TYR A 70 13.09 -10.21 4.15
N ALA A 71 12.54 -9.03 4.44
CA ALA A 71 12.84 -8.26 5.64
C ALA A 71 12.16 -8.80 6.91
N ALA A 72 11.28 -9.80 6.80
CA ALA A 72 10.35 -10.22 7.85
C ALA A 72 9.52 -9.03 8.40
N ASP A 73 9.19 -8.09 7.52
CA ASP A 73 8.39 -6.89 7.82
C ASP A 73 6.91 -7.19 7.58
N ARG A 74 6.24 -7.69 8.62
CA ARG A 74 4.81 -8.00 8.56
C ARG A 74 3.96 -6.79 8.21
N ASP A 75 4.27 -5.62 8.78
CA ASP A 75 3.50 -4.40 8.53
C ASP A 75 3.74 -3.92 7.09
N GLY A 76 4.96 -4.11 6.56
CA GLY A 76 5.28 -3.89 5.16
C GLY A 76 4.52 -4.81 4.20
N VAL A 77 4.36 -6.10 4.54
CA VAL A 77 3.54 -7.03 3.76
C VAL A 77 2.06 -6.60 3.79
N CYS A 78 1.52 -6.33 4.99
CA CYS A 78 0.12 -5.92 5.14
C CYS A 78 -0.20 -4.62 4.37
N ARG A 79 0.73 -3.66 4.30
CA ARG A 79 0.55 -2.40 3.56
C ARG A 79 0.26 -2.58 2.07
N VAL A 80 0.77 -3.65 1.46
CA VAL A 80 0.64 -3.87 0.01
C VAL A 80 -0.39 -4.94 -0.34
N THR A 81 -0.97 -5.59 0.65
CA THR A 81 -1.90 -6.70 0.46
C THR A 81 -3.34 -6.28 0.72
N HIS A 82 -4.27 -6.77 -0.10
CA HIS A 82 -5.69 -6.69 0.19
C HIS A 82 -6.10 -7.70 1.28
N PRO A 83 -7.29 -7.57 1.88
CA PRO A 83 -7.81 -8.55 2.84
C PRO A 83 -7.84 -9.96 2.25
N PHE A 84 -7.46 -10.96 3.04
CA PHE A 84 -7.33 -12.36 2.61
C PHE A 84 -8.06 -13.33 3.57
N PRO A 85 -8.33 -14.58 3.13
CA PRO A 85 -8.99 -15.58 3.99
C PRO A 85 -8.19 -15.85 5.26
N GLY A 86 -8.86 -15.88 6.41
CA GLY A 86 -8.20 -16.04 7.72
C GLY A 86 -7.95 -14.71 8.46
N GLY A 87 -8.07 -13.58 7.77
CA GLY A 87 -8.15 -12.25 8.36
C GLY A 87 -6.80 -11.65 8.75
N VAL A 88 -6.18 -12.16 9.82
CA VAL A 88 -4.99 -11.52 10.41
C VAL A 88 -3.71 -12.08 9.78
N LEU A 89 -2.82 -11.19 9.34
CA LEU A 89 -1.47 -11.56 8.90
C LEU A 89 -0.63 -11.94 10.12
N ASP A 90 -0.08 -13.14 10.13
CA ASP A 90 0.88 -13.56 11.15
C ASP A 90 2.31 -13.70 10.59
N ASP A 91 3.28 -13.79 11.51
CA ASP A 91 4.69 -13.89 11.13
C ASP A 91 5.02 -15.20 10.40
N ALA A 92 4.23 -16.26 10.60
CA ALA A 92 4.43 -17.54 9.92
C ALA A 92 4.02 -17.45 8.44
N MET A 93 2.96 -16.71 8.13
CA MET A 93 2.55 -16.43 6.74
C MET A 93 3.59 -15.59 6.01
N VAL A 94 4.18 -14.59 6.68
CA VAL A 94 5.28 -13.78 6.12
C VAL A 94 6.51 -14.66 5.87
N ALA A 95 6.89 -15.49 6.84
CA ALA A 95 8.00 -16.43 6.69
C ALA A 95 7.76 -17.43 5.55
N LYS A 96 6.53 -17.94 5.42
CA LYS A 96 6.17 -18.89 4.36
C LYS A 96 6.16 -18.23 2.98
N THR A 97 5.72 -16.98 2.89
CA THR A 97 5.82 -16.17 1.67
C THR A 97 7.28 -16.05 1.21
N ARG A 98 8.20 -15.76 2.15
CA ARG A 98 9.64 -15.71 1.85
C ARG A 98 10.18 -17.06 1.38
N GLU A 99 9.79 -18.17 2.01
CA GLU A 99 10.19 -19.52 1.59
C GLU A 99 9.76 -19.82 0.15
N ILE A 100 8.49 -19.55 -0.19
CA ILE A 100 7.92 -19.73 -1.53
C ILE A 100 8.67 -18.90 -2.58
N LEU A 101 9.01 -17.65 -2.25
CA LEU A 101 9.80 -16.78 -3.13
C LEU A 101 11.22 -17.33 -3.34
N ALA A 102 11.87 -17.76 -2.25
CA ALA A 102 13.23 -18.32 -2.30
C ALA A 102 13.30 -19.64 -3.08
N GLU A 103 12.30 -20.53 -2.91
CA GLU A 103 12.18 -21.78 -3.66
C GLU A 103 12.09 -21.53 -5.18
N ARG A 104 11.53 -20.38 -5.58
CA ARG A 104 11.42 -19.94 -6.98
C ARG A 104 12.58 -19.08 -7.46
N GLY A 105 13.60 -18.86 -6.63
CA GLY A 105 14.73 -18.00 -6.96
C GLY A 105 14.39 -16.50 -7.05
N ILE A 106 13.21 -16.09 -6.57
CA ILE A 106 12.76 -14.70 -6.56
C ILE A 106 13.30 -14.01 -5.31
N THR A 107 14.03 -12.93 -5.51
CA THR A 107 14.70 -12.14 -4.48
C THR A 107 14.42 -10.65 -4.69
N PRO A 108 14.62 -9.79 -3.68
CA PRO A 108 14.45 -8.34 -3.85
C PRO A 108 15.33 -7.75 -4.96
N GLN A 109 16.44 -8.41 -5.32
CA GLN A 109 17.40 -7.91 -6.33
C GLN A 109 17.01 -8.25 -7.77
N ASN A 110 16.24 -9.31 -7.99
CA ASN A 110 15.89 -9.81 -9.32
C ASN A 110 14.36 -9.84 -9.59
N ALA A 111 13.53 -9.53 -8.60
CA ALA A 111 12.08 -9.55 -8.73
C ALA A 111 11.58 -8.66 -9.88
N LYS A 112 10.84 -9.28 -10.79
CA LYS A 112 10.05 -8.64 -11.82
C LYS A 112 8.58 -8.99 -11.61
N VAL A 113 7.73 -8.05 -12.00
CA VAL A 113 6.27 -8.20 -11.94
C VAL A 113 5.75 -8.23 -13.37
N VAL A 114 5.12 -9.33 -13.73
CA VAL A 114 4.42 -9.49 -15.01
C VAL A 114 2.93 -9.34 -14.73
N VAL A 115 2.30 -8.43 -15.46
CA VAL A 115 0.87 -8.11 -15.33
C VAL A 115 0.15 -8.79 -16.48
N GLY A 116 -0.78 -9.68 -16.14
CA GLY A 116 -1.57 -10.45 -17.09
C GLY A 116 -2.90 -9.77 -17.42
N GLU A 117 -3.92 -10.59 -17.69
CA GLU A 117 -5.25 -10.11 -18.02
C GLU A 117 -5.95 -9.44 -16.83
N HIS A 118 -6.85 -8.51 -17.15
CA HIS A 118 -7.65 -7.77 -16.18
C HIS A 118 -9.11 -8.22 -16.29
N SER A 119 -9.76 -8.48 -15.15
CA SER A 119 -11.18 -8.78 -15.05
C SER A 119 -11.83 -7.90 -13.98
N GLY A 120 -12.45 -6.80 -14.41
CA GLY A 120 -12.95 -5.77 -13.50
C GLY A 120 -11.81 -5.14 -12.70
N SER A 121 -11.87 -5.28 -11.38
CA SER A 121 -10.81 -4.81 -10.46
C SER A 121 -9.68 -5.83 -10.27
N HIS A 122 -9.88 -7.09 -10.65
CA HIS A 122 -8.86 -8.12 -10.51
C HIS A 122 -7.87 -8.09 -11.67
N VAL A 123 -6.62 -8.35 -11.34
CA VAL A 123 -5.47 -8.34 -12.23
C VAL A 123 -4.66 -9.59 -11.95
N MET A 124 -4.38 -10.40 -12.97
CA MET A 124 -3.43 -11.50 -12.80
C MET A 124 -2.02 -10.96 -12.65
N VAL A 125 -1.31 -11.35 -11.59
CA VAL A 125 0.05 -10.89 -11.33
C VAL A 125 0.97 -12.10 -11.18
N GLN A 126 2.13 -12.04 -11.84
CA GLN A 126 3.19 -13.03 -11.69
C GLN A 126 4.46 -12.35 -11.19
N LEU A 127 5.01 -12.86 -10.10
CA LEU A 127 6.34 -12.51 -9.62
C LEU A 127 7.34 -13.50 -10.20
N THR A 128 8.45 -13.01 -10.74
CA THR A 128 9.49 -13.86 -11.35
C THR A 128 10.88 -13.27 -11.12
N ASP A 129 11.92 -14.09 -11.25
CA ASP A 129 13.32 -13.64 -11.32
C ASP A 129 13.69 -13.03 -12.69
N GLY A 130 12.75 -13.06 -13.64
CA GLY A 130 12.90 -12.54 -14.99
C GLY A 130 13.46 -13.53 -15.99
N THR A 131 13.62 -14.80 -15.60
CA THR A 131 13.85 -15.91 -16.52
C THR A 131 12.54 -16.36 -17.18
N GLN A 132 12.63 -17.16 -18.24
CA GLN A 132 11.46 -17.78 -18.87
C GLN A 132 11.13 -19.15 -18.25
N ASN A 133 11.62 -19.43 -17.04
CA ASN A 133 11.34 -20.69 -16.36
C ASN A 133 10.06 -20.56 -15.52
N GLU A 134 9.02 -21.32 -15.87
CA GLU A 134 7.75 -21.34 -15.13
C GLU A 134 7.95 -21.75 -13.66
N ALA A 135 8.94 -22.59 -13.35
CA ALA A 135 9.27 -22.95 -11.97
C ALA A 135 9.81 -21.76 -11.14
N HIS A 136 10.24 -20.68 -11.80
CA HIS A 136 10.71 -19.44 -11.17
C HIS A 136 9.63 -18.36 -11.18
N THR A 137 8.38 -18.77 -11.37
CA THR A 137 7.21 -17.90 -11.44
C THR A 137 6.27 -18.20 -10.29
N LEU A 138 5.76 -17.13 -9.67
CA LEU A 138 4.78 -17.18 -8.60
C LEU A 138 3.56 -16.35 -8.98
N SER A 139 2.41 -17.00 -9.12
CA SER A 139 1.15 -16.31 -9.33
C SER A 139 0.63 -15.74 -8.00
N VAL A 140 0.23 -14.48 -8.03
CA VAL A 140 -0.49 -13.80 -6.95
C VAL A 140 -1.68 -13.04 -7.54
N ASP A 141 -2.72 -12.81 -6.74
CA ASP A 141 -3.81 -11.93 -7.15
C ASP A 141 -3.34 -10.47 -7.14
N GLY A 142 -3.92 -9.63 -7.99
CA GLY A 142 -3.75 -8.18 -7.96
C GLY A 142 -5.12 -7.51 -7.94
N LEU A 143 -5.27 -6.47 -7.13
CA LEU A 143 -6.51 -5.72 -7.03
C LEU A 143 -6.28 -4.24 -7.33
N ARG A 144 -7.10 -3.67 -8.21
CA ARG A 144 -7.21 -2.23 -8.43
C ARG A 144 -8.26 -1.65 -7.48
N VAL A 145 -7.83 -0.73 -6.63
CA VAL A 145 -8.67 -0.01 -5.67
C VAL A 145 -9.11 1.32 -6.29
N GLY A 146 -10.16 1.27 -7.11
CA GLY A 146 -10.69 2.44 -7.81
C GLY A 146 -9.62 3.20 -8.60
N ASP A 147 -9.48 4.50 -8.34
CA ASP A 147 -8.41 5.35 -8.89
C ASP A 147 -7.31 5.66 -7.87
N ASP A 148 -7.36 5.01 -6.70
CA ASP A 148 -6.48 5.32 -5.57
C ASP A 148 -5.17 4.54 -5.58
N GLY A 149 -5.18 3.34 -6.16
CA GLY A 149 -3.98 2.51 -6.28
C GLY A 149 -4.26 1.02 -6.50
N PHE A 150 -3.26 0.22 -6.11
CA PHE A 150 -3.24 -1.23 -6.28
C PHE A 150 -2.76 -1.93 -5.02
N THR A 151 -3.19 -3.19 -4.86
CA THR A 151 -2.67 -4.15 -3.89
C THR A 151 -2.39 -5.48 -4.57
N VAL A 152 -1.61 -6.34 -3.92
CA VAL A 152 -1.32 -7.71 -4.36
C VAL A 152 -1.67 -8.71 -3.27
N GLY A 153 -2.15 -9.87 -3.68
CA GLY A 153 -2.44 -10.97 -2.79
C GLY A 153 -1.16 -11.61 -2.26
N LEU A 154 -1.34 -12.40 -1.21
CA LEU A 154 -0.34 -13.34 -0.78
C LEU A 154 -0.30 -14.56 -1.73
N PRO A 155 0.79 -15.35 -1.70
CA PRO A 155 0.87 -16.59 -2.47
C PRO A 155 -0.34 -17.50 -2.21
N THR A 156 -0.95 -18.04 -3.27
CA THR A 156 -2.14 -18.90 -3.17
C THR A 156 -1.84 -20.20 -2.42
N GLU A 157 -0.57 -20.61 -2.37
CA GLU A 157 -0.11 -21.77 -1.60
C GLU A 157 -0.25 -21.58 -0.08
N LEU A 158 -0.52 -20.37 0.39
CA LEU A 158 -0.93 -20.14 1.79
C LEU A 158 -2.39 -20.52 2.04
N TYR A 159 -3.22 -20.66 1.00
CA TYR A 159 -4.65 -20.93 1.07
C TYR A 159 -5.06 -22.05 0.09
N PRO A 160 -4.75 -23.33 0.40
CA PRO A 160 -5.06 -24.44 -0.51
C PRO A 160 -6.57 -24.64 -0.76
N GLU A 161 -7.42 -24.05 0.08
CA GLU A 161 -8.88 -24.07 -0.08
C GLU A 161 -9.40 -23.11 -1.17
N VAL A 162 -8.59 -22.14 -1.62
CA VAL A 162 -8.99 -21.20 -2.67
C VAL A 162 -8.55 -21.76 -4.02
N PRO A 163 -9.46 -22.01 -4.98
CA PRO A 163 -9.10 -22.51 -6.30
C PRO A 163 -8.09 -21.57 -6.98
N ASP A 164 -7.07 -22.15 -7.59
CA ASP A 164 -6.14 -21.40 -8.43
C ASP A 164 -6.89 -20.90 -9.67
N ASN A 165 -7.21 -19.60 -9.68
CA ASN A 165 -7.88 -18.96 -10.81
C ASN A 165 -6.90 -18.66 -11.96
N SER A 166 -5.63 -19.09 -11.88
CA SER A 166 -4.59 -18.75 -12.85
C SER A 166 -4.66 -19.56 -14.15
N VAL A 167 -5.56 -20.54 -14.29
CA VAL A 167 -5.71 -21.31 -15.53
C VAL A 167 -7.18 -21.56 -15.84
N ALA A 168 -7.79 -20.69 -16.65
CA ALA A 168 -8.84 -21.15 -17.54
C ALA A 168 -8.18 -21.73 -18.80
N PRO A 169 -8.20 -23.05 -19.05
CA PRO A 169 -7.92 -23.53 -20.39
C PRO A 169 -9.07 -23.06 -21.28
N SER A 170 -8.80 -22.09 -22.15
CA SER A 170 -9.66 -21.80 -23.29
C SER A 170 -9.60 -22.98 -24.27
N THR A 171 -10.33 -24.04 -23.96
CA THR A 171 -10.76 -25.04 -24.95
C THR A 171 -12.19 -24.71 -25.36
N ALA A 172 -12.34 -23.68 -26.19
CA ALA A 172 -13.47 -23.61 -27.10
C ALA A 172 -13.19 -24.59 -28.26
N THR A 173 -13.41 -25.88 -28.02
CA THR A 173 -13.55 -26.85 -29.11
C THR A 173 -14.89 -26.55 -29.77
N VAL A 174 -14.87 -25.73 -30.83
CA VAL A 174 -15.97 -25.65 -31.78
C VAL A 174 -15.99 -26.97 -32.54
N THR A 175 -16.80 -27.92 -32.09
CA THR A 175 -17.24 -29.04 -32.91
C THR A 175 -18.50 -28.58 -33.63
N ALA A 176 -18.41 -28.38 -34.94
CA ALA A 176 -19.57 -28.25 -35.81
C ALA A 176 -19.79 -29.58 -36.57
N PRO A 177 -21.05 -29.95 -36.88
CA PRO A 177 -21.45 -31.28 -37.37
C PRO A 177 -21.03 -31.59 -38.81
#